data_AF-A0A958XQX3-F1
#
_entry.id   AF-A0A958XQX3-F1
#
_cell.length_a   1.000
_cell.length_b   1.000
_cell.length_c   1.000
_cell.angle_alpha   90.00
_cell.angle_beta   90.00
_cell.angle_gamma   90.00
#
_symmetry.space_group_name_H-M   'P 1'
#
loop_
_entity.id
_entity.type
_entity.pdbx_description
1 polymer ?
#
loop_
_entity_poly.entity_id
_entity_poly.type
_entity_poly.pdbx_seq_one_letter_code
_entity_poly.pdbx_strand_id
1 'polypeptide(L)'
;MGFFERLFGTAQPALPDIPFGRYSDAYKTDEQTAAWNRSLELFDADKHLEAYQEFFTYLRDDQVDNVNWTQEKGTIRFEFWQGS
;
A
#
# COMPACT_ATOMS: atom_id res chain seq x y z
N MET A 1 -25.10 40.25 -0.04
CA MET A 1 -24.33 39.05 0.36
C MET A 1 -24.07 39.16 1.84
N GLY A 2 -24.44 38.21 2.71
CA GLY A 2 -23.87 38.25 4.07
C GLY A 2 -24.66 37.75 5.29
N PHE A 3 -25.86 37.17 5.17
CA PHE A 3 -26.53 36.58 6.35
C PHE A 3 -26.50 35.03 6.33
N PHE A 4 -26.84 34.41 5.20
CA PHE A 4 -26.78 32.95 5.05
C PHE A 4 -25.33 32.41 5.04
N GLU A 5 -24.37 33.11 4.41
CA GLU A 5 -22.95 32.72 4.45
C GLU A 5 -22.34 32.77 5.87
N ARG A 6 -22.85 33.64 6.76
CA ARG A 6 -22.36 33.69 8.15
C ARG A 6 -22.93 32.59 9.03
N LEU A 7 -24.14 32.11 8.72
CA LEU A 7 -24.82 31.07 9.48
C LEU A 7 -24.41 29.65 9.02
N PHE A 8 -24.03 29.48 7.76
CA PHE A 8 -23.71 28.17 7.17
C PHE A 8 -22.31 28.08 6.53
N GLY A 9 -21.55 29.17 6.51
CA GLY A 9 -20.20 29.21 5.95
C GLY A 9 -19.17 28.66 6.91
N THR A 10 -19.15 27.35 7.07
CA THR A 10 -17.93 26.65 7.50
C THR A 10 -17.02 26.58 6.29
N ALA A 11 -16.00 27.44 6.25
CA ALA A 11 -14.84 27.17 5.40
C ALA A 11 -14.26 25.83 5.86
N GLN A 12 -14.54 24.76 5.13
CA GLN A 12 -13.93 23.47 5.40
C GLN A 12 -12.42 23.66 5.20
N PRO A 13 -11.60 23.47 6.25
CA PRO A 13 -10.16 23.53 6.07
C PRO A 13 -9.77 22.49 5.03
N ALA A 14 -8.86 22.84 4.12
CA ALA A 14 -8.31 21.89 3.18
C ALA A 14 -7.75 20.71 3.99
N LEU A 15 -8.38 19.55 3.85
CA LEU A 15 -7.87 18.33 4.45
C LEU A 15 -6.53 18.01 3.77
N PRO A 16 -5.50 17.60 4.53
CA PRO A 16 -4.26 17.16 3.93
C PRO A 16 -4.55 15.93 3.05
N ASP A 17 -3.89 15.86 1.89
CA ASP A 17 -3.96 14.72 0.98
C ASP A 17 -3.12 13.54 1.52
N ILE A 18 -3.48 13.09 2.72
CA ILE A 18 -2.83 12.01 3.43
C ILE A 18 -3.95 11.07 3.91
N PRO A 19 -3.98 9.82 3.43
CA PRO A 19 -4.98 8.86 3.88
C PRO A 19 -4.73 8.52 5.35
N PHE A 20 -5.65 8.93 6.22
CA PHE A 20 -5.69 8.50 7.62
C PHE A 20 -6.48 7.20 7.73
N GLY A 21 -5.88 6.16 8.32
CA GLY A 21 -6.53 4.88 8.55
C GLY A 21 -5.54 3.75 8.77
N ARG A 22 -5.99 2.68 9.42
CA ARG A 22 -5.20 1.45 9.54
C ARG A 22 -5.26 0.71 8.22
N TYR A 23 -4.13 0.15 7.81
CA TYR A 23 -4.10 -0.79 6.69
C TYR A 23 -5.09 -1.94 6.95
N SER A 24 -5.90 -2.26 5.94
CA SER A 24 -6.81 -3.41 5.95
C SER A 24 -6.56 -4.27 4.72
N ASP A 25 -6.45 -5.57 4.95
CA ASP A 25 -6.36 -6.61 3.93
C ASP A 25 -7.73 -7.00 3.34
N ALA A 26 -8.83 -6.41 3.83
CA ALA A 26 -10.19 -6.73 3.39
C ALA A 26 -10.47 -6.42 1.90
N TYR A 27 -9.61 -5.62 1.26
CA TYR A 27 -9.78 -5.14 -0.11
C TYR A 27 -8.72 -5.65 -1.08
N LYS A 28 -8.03 -6.76 -0.73
CA LYS A 28 -7.05 -7.35 -1.65
C LYS A 28 -7.71 -7.94 -2.89
N THR A 29 -7.07 -7.73 -4.04
CA THR A 29 -7.49 -8.33 -5.30
C THR A 29 -7.16 -9.82 -5.34
N ASP A 30 -7.75 -10.53 -6.30
CA ASP A 30 -7.44 -11.94 -6.56
C ASP A 30 -5.96 -12.11 -6.94
N GLU A 31 -5.38 -11.17 -7.68
CA GLU A 31 -3.97 -11.18 -8.06
C GLU A 31 -3.06 -11.00 -6.85
N GLN A 32 -3.38 -10.07 -5.94
CA GLN A 32 -2.63 -9.89 -4.70
C GLN A 32 -2.71 -11.13 -3.82
N THR A 33 -3.90 -11.74 -3.71
CA THR A 33 -4.08 -13.00 -2.96
C THR A 33 -3.30 -14.15 -3.59
N ALA A 34 -3.25 -14.24 -4.92
CA ALA A 34 -2.43 -15.22 -5.62
C ALA A 34 -0.92 -14.96 -5.44
N ALA A 35 -0.49 -13.70 -5.37
CA ALA A 35 0.89 -13.33 -5.07
C ALA A 35 1.27 -13.75 -3.64
N TRP A 36 0.38 -13.56 -2.67
CA TRP A 36 0.59 -14.06 -1.31
C TRP A 36 0.82 -15.57 -1.27
N ASN A 37 -0.04 -16.35 -1.92
CA ASN A 37 0.12 -17.81 -1.96
C ASN A 37 1.45 -18.23 -2.62
N ARG A 38 1.80 -17.61 -3.76
CA ARG A 38 3.08 -17.83 -4.45
C ARG A 38 4.28 -17.47 -3.58
N SER A 39 4.19 -16.37 -2.84
CA SER A 39 5.23 -15.97 -1.89
C SER A 39 5.52 -17.06 -0.87
N LEU A 40 4.49 -17.68 -0.30
CA LEU A 40 4.64 -18.76 0.68
C LEU A 40 5.28 -20.01 0.03
N GLU A 41 4.77 -20.43 -1.14
CA GLU A 41 5.32 -21.58 -1.86
C GLU A 41 6.81 -21.40 -2.22
N LEU A 42 7.19 -20.20 -2.67
CA LEU A 42 8.58 -19.87 -2.99
C LEU A 42 9.45 -19.82 -1.74
N PHE A 43 8.93 -19.31 -0.63
CA PHE A 43 9.65 -19.25 0.63
C PHE A 43 9.97 -20.66 1.15
N ASP A 44 8.98 -21.56 1.11
CA ASP A 44 9.13 -22.97 1.51
C ASP A 44 10.09 -23.74 0.59
N ALA A 45 10.26 -23.28 -0.66
CA ALA A 45 11.18 -23.85 -1.64
C ALA A 45 12.60 -23.22 -1.59
N ASP A 46 12.94 -22.49 -0.53
CA ASP A 46 14.21 -21.76 -0.34
C ASP A 46 14.48 -20.67 -1.41
N LYS A 47 13.47 -20.28 -2.19
CA LYS A 47 13.56 -19.21 -3.22
C LYS A 47 13.21 -17.86 -2.59
N HIS A 48 14.00 -17.45 -1.61
CA HIS A 48 13.65 -16.32 -0.76
C HIS A 48 13.55 -14.98 -1.51
N LEU A 49 14.40 -14.73 -2.51
CA LEU A 49 14.36 -13.46 -3.25
C LEU A 49 13.06 -13.35 -4.05
N GLU A 50 12.66 -14.41 -4.74
CA GLU A 50 11.42 -14.49 -5.48
C GLU A 50 10.21 -14.43 -4.53
N ALA A 51 10.29 -15.10 -3.38
CA ALA A 51 9.25 -15.02 -2.35
C ALA A 51 9.00 -13.56 -1.92
N TYR A 52 10.06 -12.80 -1.62
CA TYR A 52 9.91 -11.40 -1.24
C TYR A 52 9.33 -10.53 -2.36
N GLN A 53 9.62 -10.81 -3.64
CA GLN A 53 9.03 -10.05 -4.75
C GLN A 53 7.52 -10.25 -4.87
N GLU A 54 7.05 -11.50 -4.72
CA GLU A 54 5.63 -11.81 -4.68
C GLU A 54 4.98 -11.20 -3.43
N PHE A 55 5.67 -11.20 -2.28
CA PHE A 55 5.19 -10.53 -1.08
C PHE A 55 5.05 -9.01 -1.28
N PHE A 56 5.99 -8.34 -1.94
CA PHE A 56 5.86 -6.92 -2.23
C PHE A 56 4.70 -6.63 -3.17
N THR A 57 4.44 -7.52 -4.13
CA THR A 57 3.26 -7.44 -5.01
C THR A 57 1.96 -7.56 -4.21
N TYR A 58 1.91 -8.45 -3.24
CA TYR A 58 0.76 -8.55 -2.31
C TYR A 58 0.57 -7.27 -1.48
N LEU A 59 1.64 -6.65 -1.00
CA LEU A 59 1.58 -5.44 -0.18
C LEU A 59 1.29 -4.16 -0.97
N ARG A 60 1.67 -4.11 -2.25
CA ARG A 60 1.55 -2.93 -3.11
C ARG A 60 0.10 -2.51 -3.30
N ASP A 61 -0.14 -1.25 -3.05
CA ASP A 61 -1.33 -0.52 -3.46
C ASP A 61 -0.93 0.42 -4.60
N ASP A 62 -1.42 0.12 -5.80
CA ASP A 62 -1.09 0.86 -7.02
C ASP A 62 -1.63 2.30 -7.01
N GLN A 63 -2.60 2.63 -6.15
CA GLN A 63 -3.13 3.99 -6.06
C GLN A 63 -2.18 4.94 -5.32
N VAL A 64 -1.42 4.42 -4.36
CA VAL A 64 -0.54 5.22 -3.48
C VAL A 64 0.95 4.90 -3.64
N ASP A 65 1.28 3.90 -4.45
CA ASP A 65 2.66 3.45 -4.73
C ASP A 65 3.48 3.23 -3.46
N ASN A 66 2.89 2.56 -2.48
CA ASN A 66 3.44 2.41 -1.13
C ASN A 66 4.61 1.42 -1.03
N VAL A 67 4.87 0.62 -2.06
CA VAL A 67 5.94 -0.39 -2.07
C VAL A 67 6.76 -0.27 -3.34
N ASN A 68 8.05 -0.01 -3.17
CA ASN A 68 9.00 0.09 -4.26
C ASN A 68 10.19 -0.83 -3.95
N TRP A 69 10.68 -1.57 -4.95
CA TRP A 69 11.83 -2.43 -4.78
C TRP A 69 12.67 -2.58 -6.05
N THR A 70 13.96 -2.83 -5.86
CA THR A 70 14.91 -3.16 -6.92
C THR A 70 15.74 -4.37 -6.50
N GLN A 71 16.14 -5.19 -7.49
CA GLN A 71 17.00 -6.34 -7.27
C GLN A 71 18.35 -6.11 -7.93
N GLU A 72 19.42 -6.22 -7.16
CA GLU A 72 20.79 -6.10 -7.64
C GLU A 72 21.68 -7.17 -6.99
N LYS A 73 22.37 -7.96 -7.82
CA LYS A 73 23.41 -8.92 -7.36
C LYS A 73 22.95 -9.85 -6.22
N GLY A 74 21.73 -10.38 -6.31
CA GLY A 74 21.17 -11.27 -5.28
C GLY A 74 20.73 -10.57 -3.99
N THR A 75 20.63 -9.24 -4.01
CA THR A 75 20.09 -8.43 -2.92
C THR A 75 18.86 -7.69 -3.40
N ILE A 76 17.83 -7.60 -2.56
CA ILE A 76 16.67 -6.73 -2.81
C ILE A 76 16.78 -5.49 -1.93
N ARG A 77 16.69 -4.32 -2.55
CA ARG A 77 16.50 -3.04 -1.87
C ARG A 77 15.02 -2.68 -1.99
N PHE A 78 14.37 -2.35 -0.89
CA PHE A 78 12.96 -2.01 -0.89
C PHE A 78 12.67 -0.83 0.03
N GLU A 79 11.61 -0.10 -0.30
CA GLU A 79 11.00 0.95 0.50
C GLU A 79 9.52 0.59 0.68
N PHE A 80 9.03 0.70 1.91
CA PHE A 80 7.67 0.36 2.29
C PHE A 80 7.08 1.45 3.19
N TRP A 81 5.96 2.00 2.76
CA TRP A 81 5.23 3.04 3.48
C TRP A 81 3.93 2.45 4.03
N GLN A 82 3.78 2.41 5.35
CA GLN A 82 2.56 1.94 6.00
C GLN A 82 2.12 2.92 7.08
N GLY A 83 0.83 3.28 7.07
CA GLY A 83 0.20 3.97 8.19
C GLY A 83 0.05 3.06 9.42
N SER A 84 -0.02 3.66 10.61
CA SER A 84 -0.24 2.96 11.90
C SER A 84 -1.70 2.56 12.14
#